data_AF-A0A1F4X344-F1
#
_entry.id   AF-A0A1F4X344-F1
#
_cell.length_a   1.000
_cell.length_b   1.000
_cell.length_c   1.000
_cell.angle_alpha   90.00
_cell.angle_beta   90.00
_cell.angle_gamma   90.00
#
_symmetry.space_group_name_H-M   'P 1'
#
loop_
_entity.id
_entity.type
_entity.pdbx_description
1 polymer ?
#
loop_
_entity_poly.entity_id
_entity_poly.type
_entity_poly.pdbx_seq_one_letter_code
_entity_poly.pdbx_strand_id
1 'polypeptide(L)'
;MLILAIGILGLAPMMVTTMFGNAFSKDVTSAAFLAQDSLERLKNQTVITPIPYIENEYNLFNVYNRSLRVDDSSSDGTVPPNVFRLRVTITWTDKNGLSRSETFSSYKSK
;
A
#
# COMPACT_ATOMS: atom_id res chain seq x y z
N MET A 1 9.52 -48.12 3.40
CA MET A 1 9.86 -46.72 3.00
C MET A 1 8.72 -45.97 2.31
N LEU A 2 7.63 -46.63 1.86
CA LEU A 2 6.48 -45.96 1.23
C LEU A 2 5.70 -45.01 2.15
N ILE A 3 5.49 -45.39 3.42
CA ILE A 3 4.69 -44.61 4.38
C ILE A 3 5.36 -43.28 4.74
N LEU A 4 6.69 -43.30 4.89
CA LEU A 4 7.47 -42.08 5.15
C LEU A 4 7.41 -41.12 3.95
N ALA A 5 7.47 -41.66 2.72
CA ALA A 5 7.38 -40.85 1.51
C ALA A 5 6.02 -40.16 1.37
N ILE A 6 4.91 -40.86 1.65
CA ILE A 6 3.55 -40.28 1.62
C ILE A 6 3.38 -39.22 2.72
N GLY A 7 3.94 -39.45 3.91
CA GLY A 7 3.91 -38.49 5.01
C GLY A 7 4.62 -37.17 4.67
N ILE A 8 5.79 -37.23 4.02
CA ILE A 8 6.54 -36.02 3.61
C ILE A 8 5.82 -35.29 2.45
N LEU A 9 5.21 -36.04 1.52
CA LEU A 9 4.39 -35.48 0.43
C LEU A 9 3.16 -34.71 0.95
N GLY A 10 2.56 -35.16 2.05
CA GLY A 10 1.43 -34.48 2.70
C GLY A 10 1.81 -33.15 3.38
N LEU A 11 3.07 -32.97 3.76
CA LEU A 11 3.57 -31.74 4.41
C LEU A 11 4.00 -30.66 3.41
N ALA A 12 4.36 -31.04 2.19
CA ALA A 12 4.73 -30.11 1.12
C ALA A 12 3.69 -28.99 0.86
N PRO A 13 2.37 -29.25 0.77
CA PRO A 13 1.39 -28.18 0.55
C PRO A 13 1.31 -27.19 1.72
N MET A 14 1.53 -27.63 2.97
CA MET A 14 1.54 -26.75 4.15
C MET A 14 2.74 -25.79 4.14
N MET A 15 3.90 -26.25 3.69
CA MET A 15 5.09 -25.38 3.57
C MET A 15 4.92 -24.31 2.48
N VAL A 16 4.27 -24.68 1.38
CA VAL A 16 4.01 -23.77 0.26
C VAL A 16 3.00 -22.68 0.68
N THR A 17 1.90 -23.04 1.33
CA THR A 17 0.91 -22.04 1.80
C THR A 17 1.48 -21.10 2.85
N THR A 18 2.31 -21.59 3.77
CA THR A 18 2.97 -20.74 4.78
C THR A 18 4.01 -19.81 4.17
N MET A 19 4.79 -20.26 3.17
CA MET A 19 5.68 -19.38 2.41
C MET A 19 4.92 -18.25 1.71
N PHE A 20 3.78 -18.56 1.09
CA PHE A 20 2.95 -17.53 0.45
C PHE A 20 2.35 -16.55 1.46
N GLY A 21 1.82 -17.06 2.58
CA GLY A 21 1.28 -16.21 3.65
C GLY A 21 2.32 -15.25 4.21
N ASN A 22 3.55 -15.72 4.43
CA ASN A 22 4.65 -14.89 4.95
C ASN A 22 5.11 -13.84 3.92
N ALA A 23 5.23 -14.20 2.64
CA ALA A 23 5.61 -13.27 1.58
C ALA A 23 4.57 -12.16 1.42
N PHE A 24 3.29 -12.52 1.33
CA PHE A 24 2.19 -11.58 1.25
C PHE A 24 2.15 -10.64 2.47
N SER A 25 2.27 -11.20 3.68
CA SER A 25 2.26 -10.41 4.91
C SER A 25 3.42 -9.41 4.98
N LYS A 26 4.60 -9.80 4.51
CA LYS A 26 5.75 -8.91 4.38
C LYS A 26 5.47 -7.77 3.41
N ASP A 27 4.89 -8.08 2.25
CA ASP A 27 4.62 -7.07 1.23
C ASP A 27 3.55 -6.08 1.66
N VAL A 28 2.47 -6.56 2.27
CA VAL A 28 1.41 -5.71 2.86
C VAL A 28 1.97 -4.82 3.95
N THR A 29 2.78 -5.38 4.84
CA THR A 29 3.39 -4.61 5.94
C THR A 29 4.33 -3.53 5.41
N SER A 30 5.15 -3.85 4.42
CA SER A 30 6.07 -2.89 3.77
C SER A 30 5.29 -1.79 3.04
N ALA A 31 4.24 -2.15 2.30
CA ALA A 31 3.35 -1.19 1.63
C ALA A 31 2.64 -0.28 2.64
N ALA A 32 2.18 -0.81 3.78
CA ALA A 32 1.55 -0.04 4.84
C ALA A 32 2.53 0.95 5.47
N PHE A 33 3.77 0.53 5.78
CA PHE A 33 4.80 1.43 6.28
C PHE A 33 5.11 2.55 5.29
N LEU A 34 5.25 2.23 4.00
CA LEU A 34 5.48 3.23 2.96
C LEU A 34 4.31 4.21 2.82
N ALA A 35 3.07 3.71 2.90
CA ALA A 35 1.88 4.55 2.84
C ALA A 35 1.80 5.48 4.07
N GLN A 36 2.07 4.96 5.26
CA GLN A 36 2.05 5.73 6.51
C GLN A 36 3.12 6.81 6.54
N ASP A 37 4.36 6.49 6.19
CA ASP A 37 5.46 7.46 6.11
C ASP A 37 5.13 8.60 5.13
N SER A 38 4.59 8.25 3.97
CA SER A 38 4.15 9.22 2.96
C SER A 38 3.02 10.12 3.47
N LEU A 39 2.05 9.53 4.17
CA LEU A 39 0.92 10.22 4.73
C LEU A 39 1.36 11.18 5.85
N GLU A 40 2.29 10.76 6.69
CA GLU A 40 2.87 11.56 7.76
C GLU A 40 3.68 12.73 7.19
N ARG A 41 4.47 12.50 6.14
CA ARG A 41 5.16 13.56 5.39
C ARG A 41 4.17 14.61 4.89
N LEU A 42 3.08 14.20 4.24
CA LEU A 42 2.04 15.12 3.76
C LEU A 42 1.34 15.85 4.91
N LYS A 43 1.13 15.17 6.04
CA LYS A 43 0.52 15.76 7.23
C LYS A 43 1.42 16.84 7.84
N ASN A 44 2.73 16.63 7.85
CA ASN A 44 3.72 17.57 8.39
C ASN A 44 4.03 18.74 7.45
N GLN A 45 3.67 18.69 6.16
CA GLN A 45 3.85 19.81 5.24
C GLN A 45 2.96 21.00 5.59
N THR A 46 3.55 22.16 5.87
CA THR A 46 2.85 23.39 6.23
C THR A 46 2.09 24.01 5.05
N VAL A 47 2.55 23.79 3.82
CA VAL A 47 1.93 24.31 2.59
C VAL A 47 1.76 23.15 1.62
N ILE A 48 0.51 22.89 1.21
CA ILE A 48 0.18 21.92 0.15
C ILE A 48 -0.40 22.71 -1.01
N THR A 49 0.46 23.14 -1.92
CA THR A 49 0.09 23.85 -3.15
C THR A 49 0.93 23.35 -4.31
N PRO A 50 0.36 23.12 -5.50
CA PRO A 50 -1.03 23.38 -5.91
C PRO A 50 -2.01 22.28 -5.47
N ILE A 51 -3.31 22.58 -5.52
CA ILE A 51 -4.41 21.63 -5.25
C ILE A 51 -5.21 21.45 -6.56
N PRO A 52 -5.49 20.20 -7.02
CA PRO A 52 -5.09 18.94 -6.40
C PRO A 52 -3.59 18.66 -6.55
N TYR A 53 -2.95 18.23 -5.46
CA TYR A 53 -1.56 17.78 -5.48
C TYR A 53 -1.54 16.30 -5.86
N ILE A 54 -0.76 15.94 -6.89
CA ILE A 54 -0.62 14.55 -7.34
C ILE A 54 0.86 14.26 -7.48
N GLU A 55 1.32 13.20 -6.82
CA GLU A 55 2.70 12.73 -6.88
C GLU A 55 2.67 11.23 -7.14
N ASN A 56 3.32 10.79 -8.22
CA ASN A 56 3.45 9.38 -8.55
C ASN A 56 4.92 9.00 -8.55
N GLU A 57 5.24 7.92 -7.86
CA GLU A 57 6.57 7.38 -7.80
C GLU A 57 6.52 5.89 -8.16
N TYR A 58 7.40 5.50 -9.06
CA TYR A 58 7.41 4.17 -9.65
C TYR A 58 8.67 3.43 -9.24
N ASN A 59 8.57 2.11 -9.14
CA ASN A 59 9.70 1.22 -8.83
C ASN A 59 10.38 1.47 -7.47
N LEU A 60 9.62 1.90 -6.45
CA LEU A 60 10.09 1.93 -5.07
C LEU A 60 10.48 0.52 -4.64
N PHE A 61 11.73 0.37 -4.21
CA PHE A 61 12.32 -0.92 -3.84
C PHE A 61 12.15 -1.99 -4.96
N ASN A 62 12.05 -1.55 -6.22
CA ASN A 62 11.87 -2.41 -7.41
C ASN A 62 10.58 -3.27 -7.40
N VAL A 63 9.60 -2.93 -6.56
CA VAL A 63 8.36 -3.72 -6.36
C VAL A 63 7.13 -2.84 -6.24
N TYR A 64 7.23 -1.71 -5.54
CA TYR A 64 6.08 -0.87 -5.20
C TYR A 64 5.99 0.35 -6.12
N ASN A 65 4.76 0.73 -6.44
CA ASN A 65 4.43 2.01 -7.04
C ASN A 65 3.56 2.77 -6.05
N ARG A 66 3.82 4.05 -5.89
CA ARG A 66 3.13 4.93 -4.94
C ARG A 66 2.45 6.06 -5.69
N SER A 67 1.19 6.31 -5.36
CA SER A 67 0.42 7.45 -5.84
C SER A 67 -0.11 8.22 -4.64
N LEU A 68 0.28 9.48 -4.52
CA LEU A 68 -0.24 10.41 -3.53
C LEU A 68 -1.19 11.38 -4.22
N ARG A 69 -2.29 11.67 -3.54
CA ARG A 69 -3.26 12.65 -4.00
C ARG A 69 -3.77 13.46 -2.81
N VAL A 70 -3.74 14.78 -2.93
CA VAL A 70 -4.36 15.69 -1.97
C VAL A 70 -5.47 16.47 -2.66
N ASP A 71 -6.67 16.34 -2.12
CA ASP A 71 -7.88 17.03 -2.59
C ASP A 71 -8.43 17.97 -1.51
N ASP A 72 -9.24 18.93 -1.93
CA ASP A 72 -9.93 19.91 -1.11
C ASP A 72 -11.36 20.09 -1.62
N SER A 73 -12.21 20.81 -0.89
CA SER A 73 -13.58 21.13 -1.29
C SER A 73 -13.69 21.85 -2.65
N SER A 74 -12.60 22.45 -3.15
CA SER A 74 -12.55 23.06 -4.48
C SER A 74 -12.22 22.08 -5.60
N SER A 75 -11.54 20.96 -5.32
CA SER A 75 -11.18 19.93 -6.29
C SER A 75 -12.11 18.72 -6.25
N ASP A 76 -12.70 18.43 -5.08
CA ASP A 76 -13.63 17.33 -4.84
C ASP A 76 -14.74 17.79 -3.88
N GLY A 77 -15.97 17.90 -4.40
CA GLY A 77 -17.14 18.32 -3.62
C GLY A 77 -17.58 17.35 -2.52
N THR A 78 -16.95 16.17 -2.43
CA THR A 78 -17.16 15.22 -1.32
C THR A 78 -16.27 15.52 -0.10
N VAL A 79 -15.28 16.40 -0.24
CA VAL A 79 -14.41 16.83 0.85
C VAL A 79 -15.06 18.00 1.59
N PRO A 80 -15.26 17.91 2.93
CA PRO A 80 -15.83 19.00 3.69
C PRO A 80 -15.01 20.31 3.54
N PRO A 81 -15.66 21.48 3.67
CA PRO A 81 -14.94 22.75 3.66
C PRO A 81 -13.93 22.82 4.81
N ASN A 82 -12.81 23.50 4.59
CA ASN A 82 -11.70 23.67 5.54
C ASN A 82 -10.89 22.42 5.89
N VAL A 83 -11.00 21.33 5.12
CA VAL A 83 -10.09 20.18 5.25
C VAL A 83 -9.47 19.77 3.91
N PHE A 84 -8.23 19.33 3.97
CA PHE A 84 -7.56 18.61 2.91
C PHE A 84 -7.74 17.10 3.12
N ARG A 85 -8.14 16.39 2.07
CA ARG A 85 -8.18 14.93 2.03
C ARG A 85 -6.87 14.43 1.44
N LEU A 86 -6.05 13.80 2.27
CA LEU A 86 -4.83 13.11 1.89
C LEU A 86 -5.17 11.68 1.51
N ARG A 87 -4.74 11.21 0.33
CA ARG A 87 -4.89 9.84 -0.13
C ARG A 87 -3.54 9.32 -0.61
N VAL A 88 -3.12 8.18 -0.10
CA VAL A 88 -1.92 7.49 -0.54
C VAL A 88 -2.32 6.09 -0.96
N THR A 89 -2.05 5.75 -2.22
CA THR A 89 -2.31 4.44 -2.81
C THR A 89 -0.98 3.81 -3.17
N ILE A 90 -0.69 2.65 -2.59
CA ILE A 90 0.45 1.81 -2.95
C ILE A 90 -0.06 0.66 -3.80
N THR A 91 0.58 0.40 -4.93
CA THR A 91 0.29 -0.75 -5.78
C THR A 91 1.56 -1.58 -5.96
N TRP A 92 1.42 -2.89 -5.96
CA TRP A 92 2.54 -3.79 -6.23
C TRP A 92 2.05 -5.07 -6.87
N THR A 93 2.95 -5.82 -7.48
CA THR A 93 2.67 -7.14 -8.01
C THR A 93 3.31 -8.17 -7.08
N ASP A 94 2.49 -9.04 -6.50
CA ASP A 94 2.96 -10.15 -5.66
C ASP A 94 3.76 -11.15 -6.51
N LYS A 95 4.52 -12.05 -5.88
CA LYS A 95 5.33 -13.09 -6.53
C LYS A 95 4.53 -14.03 -7.44
N ASN A 96 3.22 -14.09 -7.25
CA ASN A 96 2.28 -14.85 -8.09
C ASN A 96 1.74 -14.06 -9.30
N GLY A 97 2.26 -12.86 -9.56
CA GLY A 97 1.80 -12.00 -10.67
C GLY A 97 0.47 -11.30 -10.40
N LEU A 98 -0.04 -11.36 -9.17
CA LEU A 98 -1.28 -10.71 -8.78
C LEU A 98 -1.02 -9.26 -8.38
N SER A 99 -1.67 -8.32 -9.07
CA SER A 99 -1.66 -6.91 -8.68
C SER A 99 -2.45 -6.70 -7.39
N ARG A 100 -1.80 -6.10 -6.40
CA ARG A 100 -2.35 -5.72 -5.10
C ARG A 100 -2.29 -4.21 -4.95
N SER A 101 -3.19 -3.68 -4.14
CA SER A 101 -3.23 -2.25 -3.84
C SER A 101 -3.71 -2.02 -2.42
N GLU A 102 -3.07 -1.09 -1.74
CA GLU A 102 -3.47 -0.59 -0.43
C GLU A 102 -3.68 0.91 -0.53
N THR A 103 -4.78 1.40 0.05
CA THR A 103 -5.09 2.82 0.05
C THR A 103 -5.35 3.31 1.46
N PHE A 104 -4.58 4.32 1.86
CA PHE A 104 -4.75 5.04 3.11
C PHE A 104 -5.30 6.42 2.81
N SER A 105 -6.29 6.85 3.59
CA SER A 105 -6.81 8.20 3.51
C SER A 105 -6.90 8.84 4.88
N SER A 106 -6.55 10.13 4.95
CA SER A 106 -6.67 10.93 6.16
C SER A 106 -7.14 12.34 5.83
N TYR A 107 -7.60 13.05 6.84
CA TYR A 107 -8.04 14.44 6.73
C TYR A 107 -7.12 15.32 7.57
N LYS A 108 -6.77 16.47 7.01
CA LYS A 108 -5.99 17.52 7.67
C LYS A 108 -6.78 18.82 7.59
N SER A 109 -6.81 19.61 8.67
CA SER A 109 -7.38 20.95 8.62
C SER A 109 -6.54 21.87 7.74
N LYS A 110 -7.18 22.79 7.01
CA LYS A 110 -6.47 23.86 6.30
C LYS A 110 -5.66 24.75 7.23
#